data_AF-A0A161M1R5-F1
#
_entry.id   AF-A0A161M1R5-F1
#
_cell.length_a   1.000
_cell.length_b   1.000
_cell.length_c   1.000
_cell.angle_alpha   90.00
_cell.angle_beta   90.00
_cell.angle_gamma   90.00
#
_symmetry.space_group_name_H-M   'P 1'
#
loop_
_entity.id
_entity.type
_entity.pdbx_description
1 polymer ?
#
loop_
_entity_poly.entity_id
_entity_poly.type
_entity_poly.pdbx_seq_one_letter_code
_entity_poly.pdbx_strand_id
1 'polypeptide(L)'
;TCTREALKTDFMISAKVSALRILLLAGLYVSSMSSCLGAMYGTPRVLQSIANENVIPLIQILGKGRGPNRVPVYALTLVAAVTISFILAGDINSLAPVVTMPFLMMYAIIDYAYFALAQTFDIQMRREQRFRTKDKQNSGSSPSLQQSDFSNDLDTLFPE
;
A
#
# COMPACT_ATOMS: atom_id res chain seq x y z
N THR A 1 -31.11 -27.66 -2.32
CA THR A 1 -31.75 -26.46 -2.93
C THR A 1 -31.90 -25.41 -1.84
N CYS A 2 -31.35 -24.21 -2.02
CA CYS A 2 -31.41 -23.13 -1.03
C CYS A 2 -32.55 -22.17 -1.37
N THR A 3 -33.41 -21.85 -0.41
CA THR A 3 -34.47 -20.84 -0.56
C THR A 3 -33.89 -19.43 -0.33
N ARG A 4 -34.44 -18.42 -1.01
CA ARG A 4 -33.96 -17.02 -0.93
C ARG A 4 -33.91 -16.48 0.49
N GLU A 5 -34.88 -16.85 1.32
CA GLU A 5 -34.98 -16.40 2.70
C GLU A 5 -33.89 -17.01 3.61
N ALA A 6 -33.44 -18.23 3.29
CA ALA A 6 -32.34 -18.86 4.01
C ALA A 6 -31.00 -18.13 3.77
N LEU A 7 -30.77 -17.57 2.58
CA LEU A 7 -29.55 -16.80 2.29
C LEU A 7 -29.46 -15.46 3.05
N LYS A 8 -30.60 -14.86 3.40
CA LYS A 8 -30.64 -13.56 4.08
C LYS A 8 -30.46 -13.66 5.59
N THR A 9 -30.88 -14.78 6.18
CA THR A 9 -30.99 -14.93 7.64
C THR A 9 -29.95 -15.88 8.20
N ASP A 10 -29.46 -16.83 7.41
CA ASP A 10 -28.54 -17.86 7.85
C ASP A 10 -27.11 -17.58 7.39
N PHE A 11 -26.31 -16.95 8.27
CA PHE A 11 -24.88 -16.73 8.03
C PHE A 11 -24.10 -18.05 7.88
N MET A 12 -24.63 -19.18 8.38
CA MET A 12 -24.00 -20.50 8.30
C MET A 12 -24.43 -21.34 7.10
N ILE A 13 -25.18 -20.77 6.15
CA ILE A 13 -25.64 -21.48 4.97
C ILE A 13 -24.48 -22.03 4.11
N SER A 14 -23.37 -21.30 4.03
CA SER A 14 -22.15 -21.74 3.34
C SER A 14 -21.60 -23.05 3.94
N ALA A 15 -21.59 -23.16 5.28
CA ALA A 15 -21.17 -24.37 5.96
C ALA A 15 -22.18 -25.53 5.80
N LYS A 16 -23.49 -25.23 5.69
CA LYS A 16 -24.55 -26.23 5.51
C LYS A 16 -24.60 -26.83 4.11
N VAL A 17 -24.22 -26.06 3.08
CA VAL A 17 -24.25 -26.48 1.67
C VAL A 17 -22.94 -27.15 1.23
N SER A 18 -21.85 -26.95 1.97
CA SER A 18 -20.55 -27.54 1.66
C SER A 18 -20.51 -29.06 1.80
N ALA A 19 -19.86 -29.73 0.84
CA ALA A 19 -19.64 -31.18 0.85
C ALA A 19 -18.74 -31.65 2.02
N LEU A 20 -17.84 -30.78 2.50
CA LEU A 20 -16.94 -31.05 3.64
C LEU A 20 -17.11 -29.98 4.73
N ARG A 21 -18.25 -30.01 5.41
CA ARG A 21 -18.63 -29.04 6.45
C ARG A 21 -17.58 -28.83 7.55
N ILE A 22 -17.00 -29.92 8.06
CA ILE A 22 -16.01 -29.87 9.15
C ILE A 22 -14.71 -29.20 8.67
N LEU A 23 -14.26 -29.52 7.46
CA LEU A 23 -13.04 -28.97 6.88
C LEU A 23 -13.19 -27.47 6.56
N LEU A 24 -14.35 -27.05 6.02
CA LEU A 24 -14.64 -25.63 5.77
C LEU A 24 -14.62 -24.85 7.08
N LEU A 25 -15.34 -25.32 8.10
CA LEU A 25 -15.43 -24.62 9.37
C LEU A 25 -14.06 -24.55 10.08
N ALA A 26 -13.29 -25.63 10.05
CA ALA A 26 -11.92 -25.63 10.57
C ALA A 26 -11.03 -24.64 9.81
N GLY A 27 -11.10 -24.60 8.49
CA GLY A 27 -10.38 -23.64 7.65
C GLY A 27 -10.75 -22.18 7.94
N LEU A 28 -12.05 -21.90 8.14
CA LEU A 28 -12.55 -20.57 8.49
C LEU A 28 -11.94 -20.06 9.81
N TYR A 29 -11.92 -20.92 10.84
CA TYR A 29 -11.33 -20.57 12.13
C TYR A 29 -9.82 -20.33 12.02
N VAL A 30 -9.09 -21.25 11.36
CA VAL A 30 -7.64 -21.14 11.19
C VAL A 30 -7.28 -19.89 10.38
N SER A 31 -8.01 -19.61 9.29
CA SER A 31 -7.78 -18.42 8.46
C SER A 31 -8.02 -17.14 9.26
N SER A 32 -9.12 -17.08 10.03
CA SER A 32 -9.43 -15.90 10.84
C SER A 32 -8.37 -15.66 11.91
N MET A 33 -7.95 -16.71 12.61
CA MET A 33 -6.89 -16.64 13.62
C MET A 33 -5.56 -16.17 13.01
N SER A 34 -5.19 -16.69 11.83
CA SER A 34 -3.97 -16.27 11.13
C SER A 34 -3.98 -14.78 10.79
N SER A 35 -5.09 -14.27 10.25
CA SER A 35 -5.26 -12.84 9.95
C SER A 35 -5.20 -11.97 11.21
N CYS A 36 -5.83 -12.40 12.31
CA CYS A 36 -5.78 -11.68 13.58
C CYS A 36 -4.35 -11.60 14.14
N LEU A 37 -3.61 -12.72 14.16
CA LEU A 37 -2.24 -12.74 14.65
C LEU A 37 -1.34 -11.85 13.79
N GLY A 38 -1.45 -11.93 12.45
CA GLY A 38 -0.70 -11.06 11.54
C GLY A 38 -0.90 -9.58 11.84
N ALA A 39 -2.15 -9.15 12.04
CA ALA A 39 -2.47 -7.77 12.40
C ALA A 39 -1.93 -7.39 13.79
N MET A 40 -2.10 -8.25 14.81
CA MET A 40 -1.65 -7.98 16.18
C MET A 40 -0.15 -7.72 16.28
N TYR A 41 0.68 -8.43 15.51
CA TYR A 41 2.14 -8.25 15.52
C TYR A 41 2.62 -7.19 14.52
N GLY A 42 1.94 -7.03 13.39
CA GLY A 42 2.31 -6.09 12.33
C GLY A 42 2.03 -4.63 12.70
N THR A 43 0.81 -4.32 13.16
CA THR A 43 0.37 -2.96 13.47
C THR A 43 1.28 -2.20 14.45
N PRO A 44 1.70 -2.75 15.61
CA PRO A 44 2.54 -2.02 16.54
C PRO A 44 3.96 -1.77 16.00
N ARG A 45 4.45 -2.61 15.07
CA ARG A 45 5.75 -2.40 14.41
C ARG A 45 5.68 -1.29 13.36
N VAL A 46 4.61 -1.26 12.57
CA VAL A 46 4.35 -0.14 11.63
C VAL A 46 4.23 1.17 12.41
N LEU A 47 3.44 1.17 13.49
CA LEU A 47 3.25 2.35 14.34
C LEU A 47 4.57 2.80 15.00
N GLN A 48 5.42 1.86 15.41
CA GLN A 48 6.76 2.15 15.91
C GLN A 48 7.66 2.78 14.85
N SER A 49 7.62 2.29 13.59
CA SER A 49 8.40 2.85 12.49
C SER A 49 8.01 4.30 12.23
N ILE A 50 6.70 4.57 12.15
CA ILE A 50 6.16 5.92 11.96
C ILE A 50 6.56 6.84 13.12
N ALA A 51 6.51 6.36 14.37
CA ALA A 51 6.94 7.13 15.53
C ALA A 51 8.44 7.46 15.52
N ASN A 52 9.27 6.61 14.92
CA ASN A 52 10.72 6.84 14.77
C ASN A 52 11.07 7.84 13.67
N GLU A 53 10.16 8.07 12.71
CA GLU A 53 10.34 9.10 11.68
C GLU A 53 10.17 10.53 12.23
N ASN A 54 9.83 10.69 13.53
CA ASN A 54 9.71 11.97 14.24
C ASN A 54 8.79 13.00 13.55
N VAL A 55 7.85 12.56 12.73
CA VAL A 55 6.91 13.43 12.00
C VAL A 55 5.97 14.16 12.97
N ILE A 56 5.66 13.56 14.12
CA ILE A 56 4.78 14.12 15.15
C ILE A 56 5.42 13.90 16.54
N PRO A 57 5.87 14.98 17.23
CA PRO A 57 6.61 14.87 18.49
C PRO A 57 5.79 14.26 19.65
N LEU A 58 4.46 14.28 19.57
CA LEU A 58 3.57 13.70 20.57
C LEU A 58 3.60 12.17 20.61
N ILE A 59 3.92 11.50 19.49
CA ILE A 59 3.87 10.03 19.33
C ILE A 59 5.23 9.37 19.62
N GLN A 60 6.24 10.17 19.94
CA GLN A 60 7.63 9.71 20.13
C GLN A 60 7.76 8.74 21.32
N ILE A 61 6.86 8.85 22.31
CA ILE A 61 6.78 7.94 23.47
C ILE A 61 6.40 6.51 23.02
N LEU A 62 5.62 6.39 21.93
CA LEU A 62 5.16 5.13 21.36
C LEU A 62 6.27 4.40 20.58
N GLY A 63 7.24 5.14 20.03
CA GLY A 63 8.42 4.61 19.34
C GLY A 63 9.49 4.04 20.28
N LYS A 64 9.39 4.31 21.59
CA LYS A 64 10.34 3.85 22.62
C LYS A 64 10.29 2.32 22.77
N GLY A 65 11.08 1.62 21.96
CA GLY A 65 11.26 0.17 22.04
C GLY A 65 12.03 -0.21 23.31
N ARG A 66 11.59 -1.25 24.02
CA ARG A 66 12.34 -1.84 25.14
C ARG A 66 13.10 -3.10 24.71
N GLY A 67 14.31 -3.26 25.25
CA GLY A 67 15.16 -4.45 25.10
C GLY A 67 15.94 -4.55 23.77
N PRO A 68 16.75 -5.60 23.61
CA PRO A 68 17.60 -5.81 22.43
C PRO A 68 16.80 -5.98 21.13
N ASN A 69 15.56 -6.50 21.22
CA ASN A 69 14.64 -6.69 20.08
C ASN A 69 13.72 -5.47 19.80
N ARG A 70 14.00 -4.32 20.43
CA ARG A 70 13.24 -3.06 20.32
C ARG A 70 11.73 -3.26 20.33
N VAL A 71 11.21 -4.04 21.26
CA VAL A 71 9.79 -4.42 21.26
C VAL A 71 8.95 -3.19 21.62
N PRO A 72 7.95 -2.79 20.82
CA PRO A 72 7.17 -1.58 21.04
C PRO A 72 6.03 -1.84 22.04
N VAL A 73 6.39 -1.97 23.32
CA VAL A 73 5.42 -2.31 24.39
C VAL A 73 4.28 -1.29 24.46
N TYR A 74 4.58 0.01 24.37
CA TYR A 74 3.56 1.05 24.42
C TYR A 74 2.61 1.03 23.21
N ALA A 75 3.14 0.83 22.00
CA ALA A 75 2.30 0.70 20.79
C ALA A 75 1.43 -0.55 20.86
N LEU A 76 1.96 -1.66 21.38
CA LEU A 76 1.21 -2.89 21.57
C LEU A 76 0.05 -2.70 22.56
N THR A 77 0.29 -2.07 23.71
CA THR A 77 -0.77 -1.78 24.69
C THR A 77 -1.85 -0.88 24.12
N LEU A 78 -1.49 0.15 23.34
CA LEU A 78 -2.46 1.02 22.67
C LEU A 78 -3.32 0.20 21.70
N VAL A 79 -2.70 -0.53 20.77
CA VAL A 79 -3.41 -1.34 19.77
C VAL A 79 -4.30 -2.37 20.45
N ALA A 80 -3.82 -3.02 21.52
CA ALA A 80 -4.63 -3.95 22.31
C ALA A 80 -5.85 -3.26 22.94
N ALA A 81 -5.70 -2.09 23.56
CA ALA A 81 -6.80 -1.35 24.18
C ALA A 81 -7.88 -0.95 23.16
N VAL A 82 -7.47 -0.49 21.98
CA VAL A 82 -8.39 -0.16 20.88
C VAL A 82 -9.08 -1.42 20.36
N THR A 83 -8.34 -2.52 20.18
CA THR A 83 -8.90 -3.80 19.71
C THR A 83 -9.93 -4.36 20.70
N ILE A 84 -9.63 -4.33 22.00
CA ILE A 84 -10.56 -4.75 23.06
C ILE A 84 -11.82 -3.88 23.07
N SER A 85 -11.68 -2.57 22.87
CA SER A 85 -12.82 -1.65 22.78
C SER A 85 -13.75 -2.01 21.61
N PHE A 86 -13.21 -2.38 20.45
CA PHE A 86 -14.00 -2.84 19.31
C PHE A 86 -14.64 -4.20 19.52
N ILE A 87 -13.97 -5.13 20.22
CA ILE A 87 -14.52 -6.45 20.57
C ILE A 87 -15.74 -6.29 21.51
N LEU A 88 -15.66 -5.36 22.47
CA LEU A 88 -16.74 -5.08 23.43
C LEU A 88 -18.02 -4.56 22.75
N ALA A 89 -17.91 -3.88 21.60
CA ALA A 89 -19.06 -3.40 20.86
C ALA A 89 -19.92 -4.54 20.26
N GLY A 90 -19.34 -5.71 20.00
CA GLY A 90 -20.06 -6.95 19.67
C GLY A 90 -20.83 -7.01 18.35
N ASP A 91 -21.03 -5.88 17.66
CA ASP A 91 -21.81 -5.82 16.41
C ASP A 91 -20.92 -5.72 15.16
N ILE A 92 -20.82 -6.85 14.45
CA ILE A 92 -20.01 -6.99 13.23
C ILE A 92 -20.53 -6.10 12.09
N ASN A 93 -21.84 -5.87 12.02
CA ASN A 93 -22.43 -5.05 10.95
C ASN A 93 -22.07 -3.57 11.09
N SER A 94 -21.90 -3.11 12.33
CA SER A 94 -21.41 -1.76 12.62
C SER A 94 -19.88 -1.66 12.47
N LEU A 95 -19.15 -2.72 12.82
CA LEU A 95 -17.69 -2.80 12.65
C LEU A 95 -17.25 -2.75 11.19
N ALA A 96 -18.02 -3.33 10.27
CA ALA A 96 -17.69 -3.39 8.85
C ALA A 96 -17.37 -2.02 8.23
N PRO A 97 -18.24 -0.99 8.30
CA PRO A 97 -17.92 0.35 7.80
C PRO A 97 -16.80 1.04 8.59
N VAL A 98 -16.72 0.84 9.91
CA VAL A 98 -15.70 1.48 10.75
C VAL A 98 -14.29 1.06 10.35
N VAL A 99 -14.09 -0.19 9.99
CA VAL A 99 -12.80 -0.70 9.53
C VAL A 99 -12.57 -0.36 8.06
N THR A 100 -13.58 -0.55 7.20
CA THR A 100 -13.41 -0.38 5.74
C THR A 100 -13.17 1.06 5.31
N MET A 101 -13.77 2.07 5.97
CA MET A 101 -13.62 3.48 5.55
C MET A 101 -12.16 3.99 5.64
N PRO A 102 -11.43 3.80 6.75
CA PRO A 102 -10.00 4.13 6.81
C PRO A 102 -9.14 3.34 5.83
N PHE A 103 -9.44 2.04 5.61
CA PHE A 103 -8.71 1.24 4.62
C PHE A 103 -8.88 1.80 3.21
N LEU A 104 -10.11 2.10 2.79
CA LEU A 104 -10.39 2.71 1.49
C LEU A 104 -9.73 4.09 1.34
N MET A 105 -9.74 4.90 2.40
CA MET A 105 -9.05 6.19 2.39
C MET A 105 -7.54 6.02 2.21
N MET A 106 -6.91 5.08 2.91
CA MET A 106 -5.48 4.78 2.75
C MET A 106 -5.16 4.34 1.31
N TYR A 107 -5.97 3.45 0.73
CA TYR A 107 -5.80 3.04 -0.67
C TYR A 107 -5.91 4.23 -1.62
N ALA A 108 -6.92 5.09 -1.45
CA ALA A 108 -7.08 6.28 -2.27
C ALA A 108 -5.89 7.26 -2.14
N ILE A 109 -5.34 7.44 -0.93
CA ILE A 109 -4.16 8.29 -0.71
C ILE A 109 -2.91 7.68 -1.36
N ILE A 110 -2.73 6.36 -1.28
CA ILE A 110 -1.60 5.65 -1.91
C ILE A 110 -1.66 5.80 -3.44
N ASP A 111 -2.83 5.56 -4.03
CA ASP A 111 -3.03 5.69 -5.48
C ASP A 111 -2.81 7.13 -5.94
N TYR A 112 -3.31 8.10 -5.17
CA TYR A 112 -3.09 9.51 -5.44
C TYR A 112 -1.61 9.91 -5.32
N ALA A 113 -0.91 9.43 -4.28
CA ALA A 113 0.51 9.71 -4.09
C ALA A 113 1.34 9.17 -5.27
N TYR A 114 1.02 7.96 -5.76
CA TYR A 114 1.68 7.39 -6.93
C TYR A 114 1.41 8.22 -8.19
N PHE A 115 0.16 8.65 -8.41
CA PHE A 115 -0.17 9.53 -9.53
C PHE A 115 0.58 10.87 -9.46
N ALA A 116 0.62 11.51 -8.29
CA ALA A 116 1.33 12.77 -8.08
C ALA A 116 2.84 12.63 -8.31
N LEU A 117 3.44 11.51 -7.87
CA LEU A 117 4.84 11.19 -8.12
C LEU A 117 5.11 10.98 -9.62
N ALA A 118 4.29 10.20 -10.30
CA ALA A 118 4.41 9.97 -11.75
C ALA A 118 4.27 11.26 -12.56
N GLN A 119 3.30 12.12 -12.22
CA GLN A 119 3.14 13.42 -12.86
C GLN A 119 4.35 14.32 -12.62
N THR A 120 4.88 14.33 -11.39
CA THR A 120 6.08 15.09 -11.06
C THR A 120 7.29 14.58 -11.84
N PHE A 121 7.45 13.26 -11.96
CA PHE A 121 8.52 12.65 -12.73
C PHE A 121 8.44 13.02 -14.23
N ASP A 122 7.25 12.98 -14.85
CA ASP A 122 7.07 13.41 -16.25
C ASP A 122 7.42 14.91 -16.43
N ILE A 123 7.02 15.76 -15.48
CA ILE A 123 7.38 17.18 -15.49
C ILE A 123 8.90 17.37 -15.43
N GLN A 124 9.60 16.63 -14.56
CA GLN A 124 11.07 16.69 -14.46
C GLN A 124 11.73 16.19 -15.74
N MET A 125 11.28 15.06 -16.28
CA MET A 125 11.79 14.48 -17.52
C MET A 125 11.64 15.45 -18.71
N ARG A 126 10.47 16.10 -18.84
CA ARG A 126 10.25 17.14 -19.86
C ARG A 126 11.12 18.38 -19.64
N ARG A 127 11.42 18.75 -18.39
CA ARG A 127 12.34 19.85 -18.08
C ARG A 127 13.75 19.51 -18.55
N GLU A 128 14.26 18.32 -18.23
CA GLU A 128 15.59 17.86 -18.64
C GLU A 128 15.76 17.77 -20.16
N GLN A 129 14.74 17.28 -20.88
CA GLN A 129 14.76 17.28 -22.35
C GLN A 129 14.87 18.69 -22.93
N ARG A 130 14.15 19.68 -22.37
CA ARG A 130 14.24 21.08 -22.82
C ARG A 130 15.62 21.69 -22.59
N PHE A 131 16.28 21.37 -21.47
CA PHE A 131 17.65 21.82 -21.23
C PHE A 131 18.64 21.18 -22.20
N ARG A 132 18.54 19.86 -22.44
CA ARG A 132 19.38 19.15 -23.43
C ARG A 132 19.24 19.70 -24.85
N THR A 133 18.02 20.04 -25.28
CA THR A 133 17.80 20.64 -26.61
C THR A 133 18.39 22.03 -26.72
N LYS A 134 18.28 22.87 -25.67
CA LYS A 134 18.91 24.20 -25.64
C LYS A 134 20.44 24.14 -25.68
N ASP A 135 21.06 23.21 -24.95
CA ASP A 135 22.53 23.04 -24.98
C ASP A 135 23.05 22.59 -26.34
N LYS A 136 22.34 21.68 -27.03
CA LYS A 136 22.67 21.30 -28.41
C LYS A 136 22.59 22.48 -29.37
N GLN A 137 21.63 23.38 -29.17
CA GLN A 137 21.46 24.57 -30.01
C GLN A 137 22.53 25.63 -29.73
N ASN A 138 22.95 25.79 -28.47
CA ASN A 138 23.96 26.77 -28.07
C ASN A 138 25.41 26.33 -28.38
N SER A 139 25.66 25.02 -28.50
CA SER A 139 26.94 24.48 -29.01
C SER A 139 27.03 24.42 -30.55
N GLY A 140 25.95 24.78 -31.26
CA GLY A 140 25.86 24.76 -32.72
C GLY A 140 26.12 26.09 -33.41
N SER A 141 26.48 27.15 -32.67
CA SER A 141 26.74 28.48 -33.22
C SER A 141 28.24 28.76 -33.42
N SER A 142 28.86 28.00 -34.33
CA SER A 142 30.00 28.48 -35.12
C SER A 142 29.64 28.27 -36.59
N PRO A 143 29.52 29.32 -37.41
CA PRO A 143 29.18 29.16 -38.81
C PRO A 143 30.45 28.91 -39.63
N SER A 144 30.64 27.68 -40.11
CA SER A 144 31.50 27.43 -41.27
C SER A 144 31.10 26.12 -41.95
N LEU A 145 30.59 26.29 -43.18
CA LEU A 145 30.61 25.42 -44.36
C LEU A 145 30.80 23.89 -44.21
N GLN A 146 30.09 23.18 -45.11
CA GLN A 146 30.33 21.81 -45.62
C GLN A 146 29.52 20.72 -44.91
N GLN A 147 28.35 20.32 -45.43
CA GLN A 147 28.11 19.37 -46.53
C GLN A 147 28.14 17.90 -46.07
N SER A 148 26.97 17.25 -46.18
CA SER A 148 26.74 15.80 -46.38
C SER A 148 27.42 14.80 -45.43
N ASP A 149 26.87 14.51 -44.23
CA ASP A 149 27.25 13.29 -43.48
C ASP A 149 26.28 12.93 -42.32
N PHE A 150 24.96 12.81 -42.57
CA PHE A 150 24.05 12.19 -41.58
C PHE A 150 23.08 11.16 -42.16
N SER A 151 23.03 10.98 -43.49
CA SER A 151 22.35 9.85 -44.11
C SER A 151 23.16 8.55 -44.01
N ASN A 152 24.48 8.63 -43.78
CA ASN A 152 25.39 7.47 -43.77
C ASN A 152 25.38 6.67 -42.45
N ASP A 153 24.80 7.23 -41.38
CA ASP A 153 24.84 6.65 -40.02
C ASP A 153 23.65 5.70 -39.74
N LEU A 154 22.58 5.79 -40.55
CA LEU A 154 21.42 4.89 -40.45
C LEU A 154 21.65 3.54 -41.15
N ASP A 155 22.44 3.52 -42.22
CA ASP A 155 22.79 2.30 -42.97
C ASP A 155 23.84 1.43 -42.24
N THR A 156 24.55 2.00 -41.26
CA THR A 156 25.56 1.28 -40.45
C THR A 156 24.96 0.57 -39.22
N LEU A 157 23.74 0.94 -38.81
CA LEU A 157 23.04 0.37 -37.65
C LEU A 157 22.24 -0.90 -37.99
N PHE A 158 21.99 -1.17 -39.27
CA PHE A 158 21.34 -2.40 -39.75
C PHE A 158 21.98 -2.88 -41.08
N PRO A 159 23.17 -3.48 -41.05
CA PRO A 159 23.65 -4.23 -42.20
C PRO A 159 22.79 -5.50 -42.39
N GLU A 160 22.48 -5.86 -43.64
CA GLU A 160 21.70 -7.06 -44.00
C GLU A 160 22.21 -8.36 -43.37
#